data_AF-A0A5D3AXS7-F1
#
_entry.id   AF-A0A5D3AXS7-F1
#
_cell.length_a   1.000
_cell.length_b   1.000
_cell.length_c   1.000
_cell.angle_alpha   90.00
_cell.angle_beta   90.00
_cell.angle_gamma   90.00
#
_symmetry.space_group_name_H-M   'P 1'
#
loop_
_entity.id
_entity.type
_entity.pdbx_description
1 polymer ?
#
loop_
_entity_poly.entity_id
_entity_poly.type
_entity_poly.pdbx_seq_one_letter_code
_entity_poly.pdbx_strand_id
1 'polypeptide(L)'
;MSNVSPAAKRWLETELEPHRQSKSHLPGGATASYYLNALGTHPSFQNNGLASALLGKLEELARRDRTRIALVAHSDRAAKVYQKNGLRIIYHAVLQFGGDLGEGPYYLMVNDCGLSTEAT
;
A
#
# COMPACT_ATOMS: atom_id res chain seq x y z
N MET A 1 5.40 -23.72 -4.75
CA MET A 1 5.61 -22.74 -3.68
C MET A 1 6.13 -21.47 -4.34
N SER A 2 5.37 -20.38 -4.32
CA SER A 2 5.78 -19.13 -4.95
C SER A 2 7.02 -18.58 -4.23
N ASN A 3 8.09 -18.34 -4.97
CA ASN A 3 9.30 -17.69 -4.45
C ASN A 3 8.93 -16.25 -4.10
N VAL A 4 8.56 -16.01 -2.83
CA VAL A 4 8.39 -14.67 -2.28
C VAL A 4 9.74 -13.96 -2.38
N SER A 5 9.77 -12.79 -3.04
CA SER A 5 11.02 -12.06 -3.22
C SER A 5 11.64 -11.74 -1.85
N PRO A 6 12.98 -11.65 -1.73
CA PRO A 6 13.62 -11.29 -0.46
C PRO A 6 13.11 -9.99 0.14
N ALA A 7 12.75 -9.01 -0.69
CA ALA A 7 12.15 -7.75 -0.26
C ALA A 7 10.73 -7.93 0.30
N ALA A 8 9.90 -8.77 -0.34
CA ALA A 8 8.55 -9.08 0.13
C ALA A 8 8.58 -9.92 1.41
N LYS A 9 9.50 -10.88 1.52
CA LYS A 9 9.72 -11.66 2.74
C LYS A 9 10.14 -10.75 3.89
N ARG A 10 11.10 -9.84 3.64
CA ARG A 10 11.52 -8.84 4.62
C ARG A 10 10.35 -7.98 5.07
N TRP A 11 9.55 -7.43 4.15
CA TRP A 11 8.39 -6.65 4.54
C TRP A 11 7.33 -7.46 5.30
N LEU A 12 7.07 -8.72 4.92
CA LEU A 12 6.17 -9.58 5.67
C LEU A 12 6.66 -9.77 7.10
N GLU A 13 7.96 -10.02 7.27
CA GLU A 13 8.57 -10.29 8.57
C GLU A 13 8.80 -9.03 9.43
N THR A 14 9.02 -7.86 8.83
CA THR A 14 9.34 -6.62 9.54
C THR A 14 8.19 -5.63 9.63
N GLU A 15 7.17 -5.77 8.77
CA GLU A 15 6.05 -4.83 8.70
C GLU A 15 4.70 -5.53 8.87
N LEU A 16 4.36 -6.61 8.15
CA LEU A 16 3.02 -7.23 8.27
C LEU A 16 2.83 -8.12 9.51
N GLU A 17 3.76 -9.04 9.76
CA GLU A 17 3.70 -9.90 10.94
C GLU A 17 3.87 -9.10 12.23
N PRO A 18 4.76 -8.10 12.28
CA PRO A 18 4.78 -7.15 13.38
C PRO A 18 3.49 -6.34 13.46
N HIS A 19 2.82 -5.98 12.36
CA HIS A 19 1.51 -5.31 12.42
C HIS A 19 0.46 -6.18 13.12
N ARG A 20 0.40 -7.48 12.78
CA ARG A 20 -0.44 -8.47 13.47
C ARG A 20 -0.12 -8.60 14.96
N GLN A 21 1.08 -8.23 15.37
CA GLN A 21 1.58 -8.28 16.75
C GLN A 21 1.77 -6.89 17.39
N SER A 22 1.28 -5.84 16.74
CA SER A 22 1.43 -4.44 17.14
C SER A 22 2.87 -3.91 17.33
N LYS A 23 3.83 -4.38 16.52
CA LYS A 23 5.26 -4.03 16.54
C LYS A 23 5.82 -3.50 15.21
N SER A 24 4.97 -3.21 14.21
CA SER A 24 5.39 -2.67 12.91
C SER A 24 5.51 -1.15 12.88
N HIS A 25 6.11 -0.64 11.80
CA HIS A 25 5.93 0.76 11.40
C HIS A 25 4.62 0.99 10.65
N LEU A 26 3.89 -0.06 10.21
CA LEU A 26 2.52 0.04 9.69
C LEU A 26 1.51 0.47 10.77
N PRO A 27 0.41 1.18 10.45
CA PRO A 27 -0.58 1.55 11.47
C PRO A 27 -1.14 0.33 12.16
N GLY A 28 -1.15 0.32 13.49
CA GLY A 28 -1.56 -0.81 14.32
C GLY A 28 -0.38 -1.55 14.94
N GLY A 29 0.86 -1.25 14.55
CA GLY A 29 2.06 -1.51 15.35
C GLY A 29 2.70 -0.21 15.82
N ALA A 30 3.37 -0.25 16.97
CA ALA A 30 3.61 0.84 17.92
C ALA A 30 4.20 2.20 17.43
N THR A 31 4.46 2.41 16.14
CA THR A 31 4.89 3.68 15.53
C THR A 31 4.13 3.89 14.22
N ALA A 32 3.17 4.82 14.22
CA ALA A 32 2.08 4.86 13.24
C ALA A 32 2.50 5.27 11.82
N SER A 33 2.33 4.39 10.82
CA SER A 33 2.14 4.73 9.39
C SER A 33 0.68 4.99 9.05
N TYR A 34 0.41 5.60 7.91
CA TYR A 34 -0.95 5.76 7.39
C TYR A 34 -1.31 4.57 6.51
N TYR A 35 -2.53 4.04 6.67
CA TYR A 35 -3.04 2.97 5.81
C TYR A 35 -4.28 3.44 5.09
N LEU A 36 -4.19 3.46 3.76
CA LEU A 36 -5.32 3.80 2.92
C LEU A 36 -6.17 2.53 2.71
N ASN A 37 -7.24 2.43 3.48
CA ASN A 37 -8.13 1.26 3.41
C ASN A 37 -8.95 1.22 2.11
N ALA A 38 -9.47 2.36 1.67
CA ALA A 38 -10.26 2.44 0.46
C ALA A 38 -10.17 3.83 -0.17
N LEU A 39 -10.14 3.88 -1.50
CA LEU A 39 -10.30 5.08 -2.29
C LEU A 39 -11.14 4.75 -3.52
N GLY A 40 -12.31 5.38 -3.61
CA GLY A 40 -13.21 5.28 -4.75
C GLY A 40 -13.48 6.66 -5.32
N THR A 41 -13.49 6.75 -6.65
CA THR A 41 -14.00 7.93 -7.36
C THR A 41 -15.17 7.48 -8.21
N HIS A 42 -16.33 8.10 -7.99
CA HIS A 42 -17.52 7.81 -8.77
C HIS A 42 -17.24 7.97 -10.28
N PRO A 43 -17.73 7.07 -11.16
CA PRO A 43 -17.36 7.05 -12.58
C PRO A 43 -17.45 8.40 -13.30
N SER A 44 -18.51 9.17 -13.07
CA SER A 44 -18.73 10.49 -13.67
C SER A 44 -17.67 11.54 -13.31
N PHE A 45 -16.84 11.29 -12.29
CA PHE A 45 -15.78 12.19 -11.85
C PHE A 45 -14.37 11.59 -12.04
N GLN A 46 -14.25 10.39 -12.61
CA GLN A 46 -12.95 9.78 -12.89
C GLN A 46 -12.17 10.53 -13.97
N ASN A 47 -10.86 10.30 -14.03
CA ASN A 47 -9.94 10.92 -15.00
C ASN A 47 -9.78 12.45 -14.89
N ASN A 48 -10.31 13.08 -13.83
CA ASN A 48 -10.15 14.51 -13.53
C ASN A 48 -9.08 14.79 -12.45
N GLY A 49 -8.24 13.80 -12.13
CA GLY A 49 -7.17 13.95 -11.13
C GLY A 49 -7.60 13.92 -9.66
N LEU A 50 -8.90 13.77 -9.34
CA LEU A 50 -9.39 13.77 -7.96
C LEU A 50 -8.70 12.75 -7.04
N ALA A 51 -8.58 11.50 -7.49
CA ALA A 51 -7.90 10.47 -6.73
C ALA A 51 -6.43 10.83 -6.47
N SER A 52 -5.74 11.37 -7.49
CA SER A 52 -4.34 11.80 -7.36
C SER A 52 -4.18 13.01 -6.45
N ALA A 53 -5.11 13.96 -6.46
CA ALA A 53 -5.10 15.10 -5.54
C ALA A 53 -5.24 14.64 -4.08
N LEU A 54 -6.13 13.69 -3.81
CA LEU A 54 -6.29 13.09 -2.47
C LEU A 54 -5.04 12.32 -2.04
N LEU A 55 -4.44 11.53 -2.94
CA LEU A 55 -3.19 10.81 -2.67
C LEU A 55 -2.03 11.77 -2.39
N GLY A 56 -1.92 12.87 -3.14
CA GLY A 56 -0.93 13.92 -2.89
C GLY A 56 -1.09 14.56 -1.51
N LYS A 57 -2.33 14.86 -1.10
CA LYS A 57 -2.59 15.37 0.26
C LYS A 57 -2.28 14.35 1.35
N LEU A 58 -2.58 13.08 1.12
CA LEU A 58 -2.19 12.02 2.03
C LEU A 58 -0.66 11.93 2.18
N GLU A 59 0.09 12.04 1.08
CA GLU A 59 1.55 12.07 1.08
C GLU A 59 2.11 13.28 1.83
N GLU A 60 1.58 14.48 1.60
CA GLU A 60 1.98 15.68 2.33
C GLU A 60 1.81 15.51 3.85
N LEU A 61 0.69 14.95 4.30
CA LEU A 61 0.43 14.67 5.71
C LEU A 61 1.39 13.62 6.27
N ALA A 62 1.61 12.51 5.54
CA ALA A 62 2.54 11.47 5.94
C ALA A 62 3.99 11.99 6.06
N ARG A 63 4.43 12.84 5.12
CA ARG A 63 5.73 13.53 5.18
C ARG A 63 5.85 14.40 6.42
N ARG A 64 4.84 15.22 6.72
CA ARG A 64 4.80 16.08 7.91
C ARG A 64 4.94 15.26 9.20
N ASP A 65 4.23 14.14 9.25
CA ASP A 65 4.20 13.26 10.42
C ASP A 65 5.39 12.28 10.45
N ARG A 66 6.33 12.42 9.50
CA ARG A 66 7.53 11.58 9.35
C ARG A 66 7.18 10.10 9.32
N THR A 67 6.19 9.75 8.50
CA THR A 67 5.68 8.40 8.40
C THR A 67 5.44 7.93 6.96
N ARG A 68 5.14 6.65 6.78
CA ARG A 68 4.91 6.03 5.47
C ARG A 68 3.42 5.88 5.17
N ILE A 69 3.10 5.63 3.91
CA ILE A 69 1.77 5.21 3.47
C ILE A 69 1.86 3.76 3.00
N ALA A 70 0.91 2.94 3.42
CA ALA A 70 0.71 1.58 2.89
C ALA A 70 -0.73 1.38 2.41
N LEU A 71 -0.90 0.55 1.39
CA LEU A 71 -2.21 0.10 0.92
C LEU A 71 -2.14 -1.23 0.20
N VAL A 72 -3.33 -1.79 -0.02
CA VAL A 72 -3.54 -2.89 -0.95
C VAL A 72 -4.36 -2.41 -2.14
N ALA A 73 -3.99 -2.85 -3.35
CA ALA A 73 -4.77 -2.68 -4.56
C ALA A 73 -5.19 -4.03 -5.14
N HIS A 74 -6.46 -4.14 -5.56
CA HIS A 74 -7.05 -5.36 -6.11
C HIS A 74 -7.33 -5.28 -7.62
N SER A 75 -6.69 -4.33 -8.32
CA SER A 75 -6.75 -4.26 -9.78
C SER A 75 -5.51 -3.57 -10.34
N ASP A 76 -5.10 -3.97 -11.55
CA ASP A 76 -3.98 -3.36 -12.27
C ASP A 76 -4.21 -1.87 -12.52
N ARG A 77 -5.47 -1.48 -12.78
CA ARG A 77 -5.85 -0.10 -12.99
C ARG A 77 -5.58 0.74 -11.74
N ALA A 78 -6.01 0.27 -10.56
CA ALA A 78 -5.75 0.96 -9.30
C ALA A 78 -4.25 1.00 -8.99
N ALA A 79 -3.54 -0.13 -9.14
CA ALA A 79 -2.10 -0.21 -8.94
C ALA A 79 -1.34 0.83 -9.79
N LYS A 80 -1.69 0.96 -11.08
CA LYS A 80 -1.10 1.98 -11.98
C LYS A 80 -1.36 3.41 -11.50
N VAL A 81 -2.56 3.70 -10.97
CA VAL A 81 -2.86 5.02 -10.39
C VAL A 81 -1.97 5.29 -9.18
N TYR A 82 -1.85 4.33 -8.27
CA TYR A 82 -1.01 4.47 -7.09
C TYR A 82 0.49 4.60 -7.43
N GLN A 83 1.00 3.85 -8.42
CA GLN A 83 2.38 4.00 -8.90
C GLN A 83 2.66 5.39 -9.45
N LYS A 84 1.73 5.97 -10.22
CA LYS A 84 1.83 7.35 -10.69
C LYS A 84 1.88 8.38 -9.56
N ASN A 85 1.45 8.01 -8.35
CA ASN A 85 1.44 8.85 -7.15
C ASN A 85 2.50 8.41 -6.13
N GLY A 86 3.61 7.82 -6.60
CA GLY A 86 4.79 7.56 -5.78
C GLY A 86 4.75 6.28 -4.95
N LEU A 87 3.68 5.47 -5.03
CA LEU A 87 3.66 4.17 -4.37
C LEU A 87 4.40 3.11 -5.19
N ARG A 88 5.29 2.36 -4.55
CA ARG A 88 5.97 1.22 -5.17
C ARG A 88 5.29 -0.09 -4.78
N ILE A 89 5.20 -1.01 -5.74
CA ILE A 89 4.76 -2.38 -5.49
C ILE A 89 5.89 -3.09 -4.74
N ILE A 90 5.57 -3.64 -3.58
CA ILE A 90 6.53 -4.40 -2.77
C ILE A 90 6.18 -5.88 -2.71
N TYR A 91 4.93 -6.23 -3.00
CA TYR A 91 4.50 -7.60 -3.21
C TYR A 91 3.33 -7.63 -4.21
N HIS A 92 3.32 -8.69 -5.02
CA HIS A 92 2.26 -8.97 -5.98
C HIS A 92 1.96 -10.46 -5.97
N ALA A 93 0.69 -10.81 -5.89
CA ALA A 93 0.20 -12.17 -6.06
C ALA A 93 -1.17 -12.16 -6.76
N VAL A 94 -1.61 -13.34 -7.17
CA VAL A 94 -3.02 -13.59 -7.51
C VAL A 94 -3.68 -14.20 -6.29
N LEU A 95 -4.75 -13.59 -5.81
CA LEU A 95 -5.59 -14.15 -4.75
C LEU A 95 -6.79 -14.85 -5.36
N GLN A 96 -7.09 -16.02 -4.80
CA GLN A 96 -8.38 -16.68 -4.98
C GLN A 96 -9.33 -16.08 -3.94
N PHE A 97 -10.30 -15.31 -4.39
CA PHE A 97 -11.36 -14.81 -3.51
C PHE A 97 -12.40 -15.93 -3.34
N GLY A 98 -12.86 -16.15 -2.11
CA GLY A 98 -13.85 -17.19 -1.85
C GLY A 98 -15.18 -16.93 -2.56
N GLY A 99 -15.87 -18.01 -2.94
CA GLY A 99 -17.17 -17.93 -3.63
C GLY A 99 -17.04 -17.51 -5.10
N ASP A 100 -18.05 -16.79 -5.62
CA ASP A 100 -18.14 -16.40 -7.03
C ASP A 100 -17.25 -15.18 -7.40
N LEU A 101 -16.46 -14.68 -6.44
CA LEU A 101 -15.59 -13.53 -6.64
C LEU A 101 -14.36 -13.84 -7.51
N GLY A 102 -14.10 -15.13 -7.77
CA GLY A 102 -13.06 -15.59 -8.69
C GLY A 102 -11.64 -15.28 -8.20
N GLU A 103 -10.73 -15.12 -9.15
CA GLU A 103 -9.34 -14.74 -8.87
C GLU A 103 -9.07 -13.30 -9.31
N GLY A 104 -8.15 -12.63 -8.61
CA GLY A 104 -7.74 -11.30 -8.99
C GLY A 104 -6.39 -10.92 -8.38
N PRO A 105 -5.77 -9.85 -8.90
CA PRO A 105 -4.47 -9.44 -8.45
C PRO A 105 -4.55 -8.86 -7.04
N TYR A 106 -3.47 -9.01 -6.30
CA TYR A 106 -3.23 -8.42 -4.99
C TYR A 106 -1.88 -7.72 -5.05
N TYR A 107 -1.93 -6.40 -5.00
CA TYR A 107 -0.74 -5.57 -4.91
C TYR A 107 -0.67 -4.97 -3.54
N LEU A 108 0.44 -5.20 -2.86
CA LEU A 108 0.79 -4.45 -1.69
C LEU A 108 1.75 -3.34 -2.10
N MET A 109 1.42 -2.12 -1.67
CA MET A 109 2.11 -0.92 -2.12
C MET A 109 2.45 0.01 -0.97
N VAL A 110 3.60 0.67 -1.08
CA VAL A 110 4.12 1.59 -0.05
C VAL A 110 4.61 2.88 -0.70
N ASN A 111 4.37 4.03 -0.07
CA ASN A 111 5.11 5.28 -0.33
C ASN A 111 5.91 5.62 0.93
N ASP A 112 7.24 5.66 0.79
CA ASP A 112 8.17 5.92 1.89
C ASP A 112 8.18 7.40 2.33
N CYS A 113 7.52 8.30 1.59
CA CYS A 113 7.30 9.69 1.96
C CYS A 113 8.60 10.44 2.32
N GLY A 114 9.69 10.14 1.59
CA GLY A 114 11.01 10.74 1.83
C GLY A 114 11.80 10.16 3.00
N LEU A 115 11.27 9.14 3.69
CA LEU A 115 12.05 8.35 4.65
C LEU A 115 12.99 7.40 3.92
N SER A 116 14.16 7.15 4.52
CA SER A 116 15.09 6.14 4.00
C SER A 116 14.45 4.75 4.03
N THR A 117 14.79 3.95 3.03
CA THR A 117 14.43 2.52 2.94
C THR A 117 15.42 1.62 3.67
N GLU A 118 16.53 2.18 4.18
CA GLU A 118 17.53 1.43 4.94
C GLU A 118 17.11 1.33 6.42
N ALA A 119 17.01 0.09 6.91
CA ALA A 119 16.80 -0.17 8.32
C ALA A 119 18.14 0.00 9.07
N THR A 120 18.19 0.95 10.00
CA THR A 120 19.18 0.96 11.10
C THR A 120 18.93 -0.20 12.06
#